data_AF-A0A0B1S2J6-F1
#
_entry.id   AF-A0A0B1S2J6-F1
#
_cell.length_a   1.000
_cell.length_b   1.000
_cell.length_c   1.000
_cell.angle_alpha   90.00
_cell.angle_beta   90.00
_cell.angle_gamma   90.00
#
_symmetry.space_group_name_H-M   'P 1'
#
loop_
_entity.id
_entity.type
_entity.pdbx_description
1 polymer ?
#
loop_
_entity_poly.entity_id
_entity_poly.type
_entity_poly.pdbx_seq_one_letter_code
_entity_poly.pdbx_strand_id
1 'polypeptide(L)'
;MATVPPGDLHTQPGSKIVFNAPYDDKHTYHIKITNASGRRIGWAIKTTNMRRHGVDPACGVLDPKETILMAVSCDTFDYGREDTNNDRITVEW
;
A
#
# COMPACT_ATOMS: atom_id res chain seq x y z
N MET A 1 -24.08 -22.32 -5.30
CA MET A 1 -22.61 -22.32 -5.47
C MET A 1 -22.00 -21.77 -4.20
N ALA A 2 -21.04 -22.46 -3.57
CA ALA A 2 -20.38 -21.94 -2.38
C ALA A 2 -19.48 -20.75 -2.75
N THR A 3 -19.51 -19.69 -1.95
CA THR A 3 -18.58 -18.56 -2.07
C THR A 3 -17.21 -19.00 -1.58
N VAL A 4 -16.23 -19.03 -2.48
CA VAL A 4 -14.83 -19.31 -2.13
C VAL A 4 -14.21 -17.99 -1.65
N PRO A 5 -13.62 -17.95 -0.44
CA PRO A 5 -12.95 -16.73 0.03
C PRO A 5 -11.80 -16.35 -0.90
N PRO A 6 -11.48 -15.04 -1.02
CA PRO A 6 -10.29 -14.61 -1.74
C PRO A 6 -9.05 -15.27 -1.11
N GLY A 7 -8.11 -15.72 -1.94
CA GLY A 7 -6.84 -16.24 -1.44
C GLY A 7 -5.90 -15.11 -1.01
N ASP A 8 -4.74 -15.46 -0.49
CA ASP A 8 -3.85 -14.48 0.12
C ASP A 8 -3.17 -13.53 -0.90
N LEU A 9 -2.92 -12.30 -0.45
CA LEU A 9 -1.99 -11.36 -1.08
C LEU A 9 -0.67 -11.38 -0.32
N HIS A 10 0.44 -11.35 -1.04
CA HIS A 10 1.76 -11.12 -0.45
C HIS A 10 2.22 -9.69 -0.72
N THR A 11 2.72 -9.01 0.30
CA THR A 11 3.30 -7.67 0.19
C THR A 11 4.78 -7.67 0.54
N GLN A 12 5.56 -6.81 -0.12
CA GLN A 12 6.94 -6.52 0.25
C GLN A 12 7.14 -5.00 0.28
N PRO A 13 7.40 -4.39 1.45
CA PRO A 13 7.54 -5.02 2.76
C PRO A 13 6.24 -5.65 3.28
N GLY A 14 6.35 -6.70 4.11
CA GLY A 14 5.21 -7.54 4.51
C GLY A 14 4.40 -7.07 5.71
N SER A 15 4.91 -6.09 6.48
CA SER A 15 4.25 -5.63 7.72
C SER A 15 4.31 -4.14 7.95
N LYS A 16 5.42 -3.48 7.58
CA LYS A 16 5.59 -2.03 7.73
C LYS A 16 6.48 -1.45 6.65
N ILE A 17 6.20 -0.22 6.27
CA ILE A 17 7.07 0.66 5.50
C ILE A 17 7.61 1.74 6.43
N VAL A 18 8.86 2.15 6.24
CA VAL A 18 9.51 3.21 7.04
C VAL A 18 9.95 4.32 6.10
N PHE A 19 9.41 5.52 6.28
CA PHE A 19 9.87 6.72 5.60
C PHE A 19 10.98 7.36 6.44
N ASN A 20 12.21 7.24 5.97
CA ASN A 20 13.36 7.83 6.64
C ASN A 20 13.42 9.34 6.40
N ALA A 21 13.84 10.09 7.42
CA ALA A 21 14.14 11.50 7.32
C ALA A 21 15.26 11.77 6.28
N PRO A 22 15.34 12.99 5.71
CA PRO A 22 14.59 14.20 6.08
C PRO A 22 13.15 14.24 5.50
N TYR A 23 12.28 15.08 6.08
CA TYR A 23 10.86 15.22 5.69
C TYR A 23 10.56 16.56 5.00
N ASP A 24 11.59 17.18 4.44
CA ASP A 24 11.55 18.46 3.74
C ASP A 24 11.45 18.32 2.21
N ASP A 25 11.53 17.08 1.70
CA ASP A 25 11.21 16.74 0.32
C ASP A 25 10.25 15.54 0.26
N LYS A 26 9.53 15.44 -0.86
CA LYS A 26 8.63 14.34 -1.15
C LYS A 26 9.43 13.07 -1.42
N HIS A 27 9.16 12.03 -0.65
CA HIS A 27 9.82 10.73 -0.83
C HIS A 27 8.87 9.69 -1.39
N THR A 28 9.29 8.98 -2.44
CA THR A 28 8.51 7.87 -3.01
C THR A 28 9.21 6.54 -2.74
N TYR A 29 8.49 5.65 -2.06
CA TYR A 29 8.86 4.27 -1.81
C TYR A 29 7.97 3.35 -2.63
N HIS A 30 8.36 2.08 -2.75
CA HIS A 30 7.60 1.11 -3.52
C HIS A 30 7.22 -0.09 -2.65
N ILE A 31 5.97 -0.52 -2.78
CA ILE A 31 5.43 -1.74 -2.19
C ILE A 31 5.12 -2.71 -3.33
N LYS A 32 5.70 -3.90 -3.26
CA LYS A 32 5.37 -4.98 -4.18
C LYS A 32 4.13 -5.72 -3.66
N ILE A 33 3.14 -5.92 -4.51
CA ILE A 33 1.91 -6.66 -4.19
C ILE A 33 1.79 -7.82 -5.17
N THR A 34 1.74 -9.06 -4.65
CA THR A 34 1.65 -10.29 -5.45
C THR A 34 0.37 -11.04 -5.10
N ASN A 35 -0.40 -11.40 -6.12
CA ASN A 35 -1.54 -12.30 -5.98
C ASN A 35 -1.04 -13.75 -5.79
N ALA A 36 -1.05 -14.23 -4.55
CA ALA A 36 -0.68 -15.60 -4.23
C ALA A 36 -1.85 -16.58 -4.41
N SER A 37 -3.06 -16.07 -4.70
CA SER A 37 -4.24 -16.90 -4.94
C SER A 37 -4.27 -17.54 -6.33
N GLY A 38 -5.17 -18.51 -6.50
CA GLY A 38 -5.42 -19.17 -7.78
C GLY A 38 -6.46 -18.46 -8.67
N ARG A 39 -6.96 -17.28 -8.30
CA ARG A 39 -8.00 -16.54 -9.04
C ARG A 39 -7.60 -15.10 -9.26
N ARG A 40 -8.17 -14.48 -10.29
CA ARG A 40 -8.06 -13.03 -10.52
C ARG A 40 -8.74 -12.29 -9.36
N ILE A 41 -8.08 -11.28 -8.81
CA ILE A 41 -8.59 -10.45 -7.71
C ILE A 41 -8.65 -8.98 -8.16
N GLY A 42 -9.65 -8.25 -7.66
CA GLY A 42 -9.61 -6.79 -7.65
C GLY A 42 -8.98 -6.33 -6.34
N TRP A 43 -8.22 -5.24 -6.35
CA TRP A 43 -7.61 -4.71 -5.14
C TRP A 43 -7.74 -3.19 -5.10
N ALA A 44 -7.77 -2.63 -3.89
CA ALA A 44 -7.79 -1.19 -3.65
C ALA A 44 -7.00 -0.81 -2.40
N ILE A 45 -6.48 0.40 -2.38
CA ILE A 45 -5.69 0.95 -1.28
C ILE A 45 -6.48 1.99 -0.53
N LYS A 46 -6.42 1.93 0.79
CA LYS A 46 -6.89 2.97 1.69
C LYS A 46 -5.71 3.46 2.54
N THR A 47 -5.67 4.75 2.82
CA THR A 47 -4.74 5.35 3.77
C THR A 47 -5.50 6.12 4.82
N THR A 48 -5.04 6.10 6.07
CA THR A 48 -5.62 6.93 7.13
C THR A 48 -5.28 8.41 6.98
N ASN A 49 -4.25 8.73 6.18
CA ASN A 49 -3.81 10.10 5.96
C ASN A 49 -3.52 10.35 4.46
N MET A 50 -4.58 10.67 3.70
CA MET A 50 -4.48 10.99 2.27
C MET A 50 -3.76 12.31 1.97
N ARG A 51 -3.54 13.17 2.96
CA ARG A 51 -2.78 14.42 2.78
C ARG A 51 -1.27 14.20 2.83
N ARG A 52 -0.81 13.25 3.66
CA ARG A 52 0.60 12.89 3.79
C ARG A 52 1.00 11.79 2.80
N HIS A 53 0.12 10.82 2.56
CA HIS A 53 0.45 9.63 1.76
C HIS A 53 -0.33 9.60 0.45
N GLY A 54 0.39 9.77 -0.66
CA GLY A 54 -0.11 9.51 -2.01
C GLY A 54 0.19 8.07 -2.44
N VAL A 55 -0.71 7.43 -3.19
CA VAL A 55 -0.54 6.05 -3.66
C VAL A 55 -0.88 5.93 -5.15
N ASP A 56 -0.03 5.24 -5.92
CA ASP A 56 -0.24 4.99 -7.34
C ASP A 56 0.35 3.64 -7.80
N PRO A 57 -0.41 2.75 -8.46
CA PRO A 57 -1.86 2.83 -8.64
C PRO A 57 -2.61 2.62 -7.31
N ALA A 58 -3.73 3.32 -7.12
CA ALA A 58 -4.55 3.19 -5.91
C ALA A 58 -5.50 1.99 -5.92
N CYS A 59 -5.76 1.40 -7.10
CA CYS A 59 -6.56 0.20 -7.27
C CYS A 59 -6.22 -0.50 -8.59
N GLY A 60 -6.66 -1.75 -8.73
CA GLY A 60 -6.46 -2.49 -9.96
C GLY A 60 -6.99 -3.91 -9.90
N VAL A 61 -6.52 -4.71 -10.84
CA VAL A 61 -6.82 -6.14 -10.94
C VAL A 61 -5.50 -6.89 -11.04
N LEU A 62 -5.38 -8.03 -10.39
CA LEU A 62 -4.22 -8.92 -10.48
C LEU A 62 -4.67 -10.33 -10.88
N ASP A 63 -4.09 -10.86 -11.94
CA ASP A 63 -4.18 -12.26 -12.32
C ASP A 63 -3.45 -13.17 -11.31
N PRO A 64 -3.75 -14.49 -11.29
CA PRO A 64 -3.04 -15.43 -10.44
C PRO A 64 -1.51 -15.34 -10.64
N LYS A 65 -0.76 -15.20 -9.55
CA LYS A 65 0.71 -15.03 -9.53
C LYS A 65 1.23 -13.73 -10.14
N GLU A 66 0.35 -12.83 -10.58
CA GLU A 66 0.74 -11.51 -11.05
C GLU A 66 1.28 -10.67 -9.88
N THR A 67 2.20 -9.77 -10.21
CA THR A 67 2.78 -8.84 -9.25
C THR A 67 2.78 -7.43 -9.83
N ILE A 68 2.39 -6.47 -9.01
CA ILE A 68 2.54 -5.05 -9.28
C ILE A 68 3.49 -4.39 -8.29
N LEU A 69 4.13 -3.31 -8.74
CA LEU A 69 4.91 -2.42 -7.90
C LEU A 69 4.11 -1.12 -7.74
N MET A 70 3.65 -0.87 -6.52
CA MET A 70 2.86 0.30 -6.17
C MET A 70 3.76 1.35 -5.54
N ALA A 71 3.71 2.58 -6.05
CA ALA A 71 4.36 3.73 -5.46
C ALA A 71 3.55 4.24 -4.26
N VAL A 72 4.25 4.50 -3.15
CA VAL A 72 3.72 5.20 -1.99
C VAL A 72 4.61 6.41 -1.75
N SER A 73 4.04 7.59 -1.89
CA SER A 73 4.75 8.83 -1.68
C SER A 73 4.35 9.47 -0.35
N CYS A 74 5.33 10.00 0.38
CA CYS A 74 5.14 10.78 1.59
C CYS A 74 5.48 12.24 1.26
N ASP A 75 4.48 13.12 1.34
CA ASP A 75 4.65 14.55 1.18
C ASP A 75 5.35 15.16 2.40
N THR A 76 5.92 16.35 2.21
CA THR A 76 6.65 17.08 3.25
C THR A 76 5.75 17.42 4.44
N PHE A 77 6.26 17.30 5.67
CA PHE A 77 5.49 17.59 6.88
C PHE A 77 6.40 17.92 8.07
N ASP A 78 5.85 18.55 9.12
CA ASP A 78 6.60 18.84 10.35
C ASP A 78 6.48 17.68 11.34
N TYR A 79 7.47 16.80 11.36
CA TYR A 79 7.52 15.63 12.23
C TYR A 79 7.36 15.96 13.72
N GLY A 80 7.82 17.14 14.16
CA GLY A 80 7.74 17.55 15.56
C GLY A 80 6.36 18.06 16.00
N ARG A 81 5.46 18.33 15.05
CA ARG A 81 4.14 18.93 15.31
C ARG A 81 2.96 18.06 14.95
N GLU A 82 3.19 17.00 14.19
CA GLU A 82 2.13 16.13 13.69
C GLU A 82 2.19 14.73 14.29
N ASP A 83 1.02 14.09 14.45
CA ASP A 83 0.98 12.67 14.82
C ASP A 83 1.44 11.80 13.64
N THR A 84 2.35 10.89 13.92
CA THR A 84 2.96 9.98 12.95
C THR A 84 2.79 8.50 13.33
N ASN A 85 2.23 8.22 14.51
CA ASN A 85 2.14 6.85 15.04
C ASN A 85 0.91 6.09 14.53
N ASN A 86 -0.06 6.80 13.94
CA ASN A 86 -1.36 6.26 13.55
C ASN A 86 -1.58 6.18 12.02
N ASP A 87 -0.56 6.47 11.23
CA ASP A 87 -0.63 6.32 9.79
C ASP A 87 -0.65 4.84 9.38
N ARG A 88 -1.59 4.46 8.52
CA ARG A 88 -1.76 3.09 8.03
C ARG A 88 -2.11 3.09 6.55
N ILE A 89 -1.58 2.09 5.85
CA ILE A 89 -1.95 1.76 4.47
C ILE A 89 -2.60 0.38 4.51
N THR A 90 -3.83 0.31 4.02
CA THR A 90 -4.62 -0.92 3.96
C THR A 90 -4.78 -1.34 2.51
N VAL A 91 -4.50 -2.60 2.22
CA VAL A 91 -4.82 -3.25 0.94
C VAL A 91 -6.07 -4.10 1.15
N GLU A 92 -7.12 -3.87 0.36
CA GLU A 92 -8.35 -4.67 0.37
C GLU A 92 -8.48 -5.42 -0.96
N TRP A 93 -8.93 -6.68 -0.92
CA TRP A 93 -9.13 -7.54 -2.09
C TRP A 93 -10.14 -8.68 -1.83
#